data_AF-A0A1G7J7G5-F1
#
_entry.id   AF-A0A1G7J7G5-F1
#
_cell.length_a   1.000
_cell.length_b   1.000
_cell.length_c   1.000
_cell.angle_alpha   90.00
_cell.angle_beta   90.00
_cell.angle_gamma   90.00
#
_symmetry.space_group_name_H-M   'P 1'
#
loop_
_entity.id
_entity.type
_entity.pdbx_description
1 polymer ?
#
loop_
_entity_poly.entity_id
_entity_poly.type
_entity_poly.pdbx_seq_one_letter_code
_entity_poly.pdbx_strand_id
1 'polypeptide(L)' 'MVNLCKKISQLLIKCDAVLRMGGESKGADQDVVIATELGLKVYYNLKEIPNAE' A
#
# COMPACT_ATOMS: atom_id res chain seq x y z
N MET A 1 11.74 -11.03 16.29
CA MET A 1 11.49 -9.71 16.92
C MET A 1 11.58 -8.66 15.84
N VAL A 2 10.46 -8.39 15.16
CA VAL A 2 10.36 -7.29 14.19
C VAL A 2 9.23 -6.42 14.71
N ASN A 3 9.58 -5.21 15.12
CA ASN A 3 8.63 -4.28 15.71
C ASN A 3 8.93 -2.90 15.12
N LEU A 4 8.00 -2.35 14.34
CA LEU A 4 7.92 -0.93 14.01
C LEU A 4 6.53 -0.60 13.48
N CYS A 5 5.73 0.01 14.35
CA CYS A 5 4.42 0.58 14.08
C CYS A 5 4.51 2.10 14.28
N LYS A 6 4.52 2.87 13.19
CA LYS A 6 4.28 4.31 13.17
C LYS A 6 3.67 4.68 11.82
N LYS A 7 2.35 4.91 11.81
CA LYS A 7 1.48 5.35 10.69
C LYS A 7 1.00 4.29 9.70
N ILE A 8 -0.34 4.28 9.56
CA ILE A 8 -1.30 3.52 8.69
C ILE A 8 -1.18 1.99 8.60
N SER A 9 -0.11 1.43 9.14
CA SER A 9 0.37 0.05 9.00
C SER A 9 -0.19 -0.99 10.00
N GLN A 10 -1.42 -0.85 10.51
CA GLN A 10 -2.09 -1.99 11.18
C GLN A 10 -2.86 -2.88 10.17
N LEU A 11 -3.22 -2.33 9.01
CA LEU A 11 -3.89 -3.08 7.94
C LEU A 11 -2.90 -3.61 6.90
N LEU A 12 -1.82 -2.88 6.58
CA LEU A 12 -0.90 -3.28 5.51
C LEU A 12 -0.15 -4.60 5.77
N ILE A 13 0.08 -4.99 7.02
CA ILE A 13 0.71 -6.29 7.34
C ILE A 13 -0.22 -7.46 6.97
N LYS A 14 -1.53 -7.20 6.81
CA LYS A 14 -2.51 -8.15 6.28
C LYS A 14 -2.88 -7.85 4.82
N CYS A 15 -2.33 -6.82 4.20
CA CYS A 15 -2.67 -6.46 2.84
C CYS A 15 -1.70 -7.09 1.87
N ASP A 16 -2.26 -7.77 0.86
CA ASP A 16 -1.49 -8.33 -0.25
C ASP A 16 -1.06 -7.25 -1.28
N ALA A 17 -1.66 -6.05 -1.20
CA ALA A 17 -1.43 -4.95 -2.14
C ALA A 17 -1.79 -3.56 -1.56
N VAL A 18 -1.28 -2.51 -2.19
CA VAL A 18 -1.56 -1.09 -1.91
C VAL A 18 -2.24 -0.45 -3.11
N LEU A 19 -3.31 0.32 -2.88
CA LEU A 19 -3.96 1.15 -3.90
C LEU A 19 -3.59 2.61 -3.71
N ARG A 20 -2.85 3.19 -4.66
CA ARG A 20 -2.56 4.62 -4.69
C ARG A 20 -3.66 5.35 -5.44
N MET A 21 -4.59 5.96 -4.70
CA MET A 21 -5.51 6.94 -5.27
C MET A 21 -4.72 8.15 -5.75
N GLY A 22 -5.07 8.78 -6.88
CA GLY A 22 -4.36 9.98 -7.35
C GLY A 22 -4.42 11.17 -6.37
N GLY A 23 -3.60 12.19 -6.60
CA GLY A 23 -3.57 13.44 -5.81
C GLY A 23 -2.31 13.61 -4.96
N GLU A 24 -1.96 14.84 -4.63
CA GLU A 24 -0.73 15.16 -3.89
C GLU A 24 -0.86 14.74 -2.42
N SER A 25 -0.11 13.72 -2.02
CA SER A 25 -0.08 13.24 -0.63
C SER A 25 1.24 12.57 -0.33
N LYS A 26 2.10 13.27 0.40
CA LYS A 26 3.42 12.77 0.82
C LYS A 26 3.32 11.45 1.60
N GLY A 27 2.26 11.26 2.39
CA GLY A 27 2.03 10.02 3.12
C GLY A 27 1.71 8.85 2.19
N ALA A 28 0.82 9.06 1.22
CA ALA A 28 0.46 8.02 0.25
C ALA A 28 1.62 7.68 -0.71
N ASP A 29 2.49 8.65 -1.00
CA ASP A 29 3.71 8.41 -1.78
C ASP A 29 4.72 7.57 -0.98
N GLN A 30 4.85 7.83 0.33
CA GLN A 30 5.67 7.00 1.22
C GLN A 30 5.13 5.56 1.32
N ASP A 31 3.81 5.36 1.33
CA ASP A 31 3.20 4.04 1.35
C ASP A 31 3.55 3.23 0.08
N VAL A 32 3.62 3.86 -1.09
CA VAL A 32 4.05 3.22 -2.36
C VAL A 32 5.51 2.78 -2.31
N VAL A 33 6.40 3.63 -1.76
CA VAL A 33 7.82 3.30 -1.61
C VAL A 33 7.98 2.09 -0.70
N ILE A 34 7.35 2.10 0.48
CA ILE A 34 7.42 1.00 1.44
C ILE A 34 6.81 -0.28 0.85
N ALA A 35 5.67 -0.20 0.18
CA ALA A 35 5.04 -1.34 -0.47
C ALA A 35 5.96 -1.97 -1.53
N THR A 36 6.64 -1.14 -2.32
CA THR A 36 7.60 -1.59 -3.34
C THR A 36 8.81 -2.27 -2.70
N GLU A 37 9.36 -1.71 -1.62
CA GLU A 37 10.47 -2.31 -0.86
C GLU A 37 10.09 -3.64 -0.21
N LEU A 38 8.82 -3.79 0.20
CA LEU A 38 8.26 -5.03 0.76
C LEU A 38 7.86 -6.06 -0.33
N GLY A 39 7.94 -5.72 -1.61
CA GLY A 39 7.50 -6.58 -2.71
C GLY A 39 5.98 -6.74 -2.82
N LEU A 40 5.21 -5.83 -2.21
CA LEU A 40 3.75 -5.79 -2.32
C LEU A 40 3.33 -5.19 -3.66
N LYS A 41 2.19 -5.63 -4.19
CA LYS A 41 1.65 -5.07 -5.44
C LYS A 41 1.12 -3.66 -5.21
N VAL A 42 1.49 -2.71 -6.06
CA VAL A 42 0.94 -1.35 -6.05
C VAL A 42 0.02 -1.19 -7.25
N TYR A 43 -1.22 -0.84 -6.98
CA TYR A 43 -2.24 -0.52 -7.99
C TYR A 43 -2.51 0.97 -8.01
N TYR A 44 -2.77 1.52 -9.20
CA TYR A 44 -3.16 2.93 -9.35
C TYR A 44 -4.62 3.07 -9.79
N ASN A 45 -5.25 1.95 -10.18
CA ASN A 45 -6.63 1.90 -10.60
C ASN A 45 -7.33 0.69 -9.99
N LEU A 46 -8.59 0.87 -9.58
CA LEU A 46 -9.43 -0.22 -9.09
C LEU A 46 -9.62 -1.32 -10.14
N LYS A 47 -9.61 -0.98 -11.44
CA LYS A 47 -9.75 -1.93 -12.54
C LYS A 47 -8.58 -2.92 -12.67
N GLU A 48 -7.44 -2.63 -12.04
CA GLU A 48 -6.25 -3.48 -12.07
C GLU A 48 -6.26 -4.53 -10.96
N ILE A 49 -7.17 -4.39 -9.98
CA ILE A 49 -7.29 -5.31 -8.85
C ILE A 49 -8.03 -6.57 -9.34
N PRO A 50 -7.36 -7.74 -9.37
CA PRO A 50 -8.02 -8.98 -9.75
C PRO A 50 -9.07 -9.32 -8.69
N ASN A 51 -10.28 -9.67 -9.13
CA ASN A 51 -11.36 -10.19 -8.28
C ASN A 51 -12.16 -9.17 -7.44
N ALA A 52 -12.24 -7.91 -7.88
CA ALA A 52 -13.21 -6.94 -7.36
C ALA A 52 -14.60 -7.16 -7.99
N GLU A 53 -15.27 -8.26 -7.63
CA GLU A 53 -16.71 -8.47 -7.85
C GLU A 53 -17.48 -8.36 -6.53
#